data_AF-A4JWA1-F1
#
_entry.id   AF-A4JWA1-F1
#
_cell.length_a   1.000
_cell.length_b   1.000
_cell.length_c   1.000
_cell.angle_alpha   90.00
_cell.angle_beta   90.00
_cell.angle_gamma   90.00
#
_symmetry.space_group_name_H-M   'P 1'
#
loop_
_entity.id
_entity.type
_entity.pdbx_description
1 polymer ?
#
loop_
_entity_poly.entity_id
_entity_poly.type
_entity_poly.pdbx_seq_one_letter_code
_entity_poly.pdbx_strand_id
1 'polypeptide(L)'
;MKKPYLVEMTFTIAVMANDENHAAEVAEEHACEAVTHGDIPPTAGSIDLLDRLDKLRDGWTGDCVPYGADDDADLKILIAEQTGGPAGTLDTHTIDMFKEQVAA
;
A
#
# COMPACT_ATOMS: atom_id res chain seq x y z
N MET A 1 1.47 5.35 -14.47
CA MET A 1 1.12 5.61 -13.05
C MET A 1 1.36 4.32 -12.26
N LYS A 2 2.10 4.41 -11.15
CA LYS A 2 2.29 3.28 -10.21
C LYS A 2 0.98 3.07 -9.44
N LYS A 3 0.68 1.83 -9.04
CA LYS A 3 -0.54 1.48 -8.28
C LYS A 3 -0.16 1.03 -6.87
N PRO A 4 -0.90 1.43 -5.83
CA PRO A 4 -0.63 0.95 -4.47
C PRO A 4 -1.09 -0.52 -4.32
N TYR A 5 -0.25 -1.31 -3.67
CA TYR A 5 -0.52 -2.71 -3.33
C TYR A 5 -0.25 -2.92 -1.84
N LEU A 6 -1.06 -3.76 -1.20
CA LEU A 6 -0.76 -4.29 0.11
C LEU A 6 0.05 -5.59 -0.10
N VAL A 7 1.27 -5.62 0.41
CA VAL A 7 2.13 -6.79 0.35
C VAL A 7 2.40 -7.25 1.77
N GLU A 8 1.95 -8.46 2.09
CA GLU A 8 2.31 -9.11 3.34
C GLU A 8 3.72 -9.67 3.22
N MET A 9 4.58 -9.28 4.16
CA MET A 9 5.95 -9.75 4.24
C MET A 9 6.05 -10.71 5.43
N THR A 10 6.49 -11.94 5.19
CA THR A 10 6.67 -12.96 6.24
C THR A 10 8.13 -13.36 6.33
N PHE A 11 8.55 -13.82 7.51
CA PHE A 11 9.89 -14.37 7.73
C PHE A 11 9.78 -15.54 8.70
N THR A 12 10.78 -16.41 8.68
CA THR A 12 10.81 -17.61 9.52
C THR A 12 12.02 -17.52 10.45
N ILE A 13 11.78 -17.71 11.74
CA ILE A 13 12.80 -17.74 12.77
C ILE A 13 12.78 -19.10 13.48
N ALA A 14 13.97 -19.59 13.83
CA ALA A 14 14.10 -20.74 14.71
C ALA A 14 14.24 -20.25 16.15
N VAL A 15 13.38 -20.73 17.04
CA VAL A 15 13.39 -20.38 18.45
C VAL A 15 13.57 -21.64 19.30
N MET A 16 14.26 -21.49 20.42
CA MET A 16 14.33 -22.53 21.46
C MET A 16 13.17 -22.32 22.42
N ALA A 17 12.29 -23.31 22.54
CA ALA A 17 11.12 -23.25 23.40
C ALA A 17 10.83 -24.62 24.05
N ASN A 18 9.98 -24.61 25.07
CA ASN A 18 9.63 -25.81 25.84
C ASN A 18 8.44 -26.56 25.23
N ASP A 19 7.56 -25.84 24.54
CA ASP A 19 6.35 -26.32 23.88
C ASP A 19 5.88 -25.32 22.80
N GLU A 20 4.78 -25.64 22.12
CA GLU A 20 4.23 -24.85 21.00
C GLU A 20 3.74 -23.46 21.42
N ASN A 21 3.15 -23.32 22.62
CA ASN A 21 2.67 -22.02 23.10
C ASN A 21 3.85 -21.12 23.47
N HIS A 22 4.84 -21.69 24.17
CA HIS A 22 6.08 -20.98 24.50
C HIS A 22 6.86 -20.58 23.24
N ALA A 23 6.81 -21.39 22.18
CA ALA A 23 7.43 -21.03 20.89
C ALA A 23 6.78 -19.79 20.26
N ALA A 24 5.45 -19.67 20.33
CA ALA A 24 4.73 -18.49 19.84
C ALA A 24 5.08 -17.24 20.67
N GLU A 25 5.08 -17.35 22.00
CA GLU A 25 5.44 -16.25 22.91
C GLU A 25 6.87 -15.74 22.65
N VAL A 26 7.86 -16.64 22.58
CA VAL A 26 9.26 -16.29 22.29
C VAL A 26 9.40 -15.66 20.90
N ALA A 27 8.66 -16.17 19.91
CA ALA A 27 8.67 -15.61 18.57
C ALA A 27 8.10 -14.19 18.54
N GLU A 28 7.00 -13.92 19.24
CA GLU A 28 6.39 -12.59 19.34
C GLU A 28 7.31 -11.60 20.09
N GLU A 29 7.90 -12.03 21.21
CA GLU A 29 8.79 -11.19 22.03
C GLU A 29 10.05 -10.75 21.25
N HIS A 30 10.64 -11.67 20.48
CA HIS A 30 11.89 -11.42 19.75
C HIS A 30 11.71 -11.13 18.25
N ALA A 31 10.48 -11.00 17.75
CA ALA A 31 10.19 -10.77 16.33
C ALA A 31 10.92 -9.52 15.78
N CYS A 32 10.82 -8.39 16.48
CA CYS A 32 11.45 -7.14 16.08
C CYS A 32 12.99 -7.24 16.04
N GLU A 33 13.58 -7.91 17.03
CA GLU A 33 15.03 -8.09 17.10
C GLU A 33 15.53 -8.99 15.98
N ALA A 34 14.80 -10.08 15.69
CA ALA A 34 15.14 -11.01 14.63
C ALA A 34 15.11 -10.37 13.23
N VAL A 35 14.13 -9.50 12.96
CA VAL A 35 14.06 -8.74 11.69
C VAL A 35 15.19 -7.72 11.59
N THR A 36 15.53 -7.06 12.70
CA THR A 36 16.50 -5.96 12.69
C THR A 36 17.95 -6.43 12.69
N HIS A 37 18.26 -7.53 13.38
CA HIS A 37 19.63 -8.00 13.61
C HIS A 37 19.96 -9.32 12.90
N GLY A 38 18.94 -10.09 12.52
CA GLY A 38 19.15 -11.42 11.94
C GLY A 38 19.49 -11.40 10.45
N ASP A 39 19.47 -10.23 9.79
CA ASP A 39 19.55 -10.08 8.34
C ASP A 39 18.65 -11.08 7.59
N ILE A 40 17.52 -11.45 8.20
CA ILE A 40 16.62 -12.46 7.65
C ILE A 40 15.80 -11.77 6.57
N PRO A 41 15.98 -12.13 5.29
CA PRO A 41 15.22 -11.49 4.23
C PRO A 41 13.76 -11.90 4.36
N PRO A 42 12.83 -10.94 4.52
CA PRO A 42 11.43 -11.28 4.49
C PRO A 42 11.03 -11.73 3.08
N THR A 43 10.16 -12.71 3.00
CA THR A 43 9.59 -13.21 1.75
C THR A 43 8.21 -12.59 1.56
N ALA A 44 7.89 -12.22 0.32
CA ALA A 44 6.55 -11.76 -0.01
C ALA A 44 5.56 -12.93 0.09
N GLY A 45 4.54 -12.75 0.92
CA GLY A 45 3.39 -13.64 1.05
C GLY A 45 2.26 -13.20 0.13
N SER A 46 1.14 -12.78 0.74
CA SER A 46 -0.02 -12.28 0.01
C SER A 46 0.26 -10.91 -0.63
N ILE A 47 -0.20 -10.74 -1.87
CA ILE A 47 -0.15 -9.47 -2.60
C ILE A 47 -1.56 -9.15 -3.04
N ASP A 48 -2.09 -8.05 -2.51
CA ASP A 48 -3.43 -7.58 -2.81
C ASP A 48 -3.40 -6.16 -3.37
N LEU A 49 -4.28 -5.90 -4.33
CA LEU A 49 -4.48 -4.54 -4.82
C LEU A 49 -5.13 -3.69 -3.71
N LEU A 50 -4.51 -2.55 -3.41
CA LEU A 50 -5.07 -1.59 -2.47
C LEU A 50 -6.05 -0.69 -3.22
N ASP A 51 -7.30 -1.11 -3.28
CA ASP A 51 -8.41 -0.41 -3.93
C ASP A 51 -9.33 0.31 -2.94
N ARG A 52 -9.16 0.11 -1.63
CA ARG A 52 -9.97 0.72 -0.59
C ARG A 52 -9.18 0.92 0.71
N LEU A 53 -9.50 1.98 1.45
CA LEU A 53 -8.82 2.34 2.70
C LEU A 53 -9.12 1.38 3.86
N ASP A 54 -10.27 0.70 3.86
CA ASP A 54 -10.64 -0.27 4.91
C ASP A 54 -9.82 -1.56 4.87
N LYS A 55 -9.03 -1.76 3.81
CA LYS A 55 -8.03 -2.85 3.74
C LYS A 55 -6.73 -2.52 4.47
N LEU A 56 -6.53 -1.28 4.92
CA LEU A 56 -5.34 -0.89 5.67
C LEU A 56 -5.38 -1.52 7.07
N ARG A 57 -4.25 -2.11 7.48
CA ARG A 57 -4.04 -2.62 8.84
C ARG A 57 -3.82 -1.45 9.81
N ASP A 58 -4.01 -1.71 11.10
CA ASP A 58 -3.77 -0.74 12.17
C ASP A 58 -2.40 -0.06 12.04
N GLY A 59 -2.38 1.27 12.13
CA GLY A 59 -1.18 2.10 11.99
C GLY A 59 -0.99 2.77 10.62
N TRP A 60 -1.69 2.31 9.58
CA TRP A 60 -1.72 2.98 8.28
C TRP A 60 -2.97 3.86 8.15
N THR A 61 -2.81 5.08 7.65
CA THR A 61 -3.91 6.01 7.39
C THR A 61 -3.95 6.37 5.91
N GLY A 62 -5.07 6.94 5.46
CA GLY A 62 -5.18 7.47 4.10
C GLY A 62 -4.22 8.63 3.79
N ASP A 63 -3.61 9.22 4.82
CA ASP A 63 -2.63 10.31 4.71
C ASP A 63 -1.18 9.81 4.72
N CYS A 64 -0.96 8.49 4.73
CA CYS A 64 0.39 7.95 4.58
C CYS A 64 0.87 8.08 3.13
N VAL A 65 2.15 8.40 2.96
CA VAL A 65 2.82 8.43 1.64
C VAL A 65 3.45 7.05 1.38
N PRO A 66 3.03 6.33 0.32
CA PRO A 66 3.62 5.04 0.02
C PRO A 66 5.04 5.18 -0.53
N TYR A 67 5.87 4.16 -0.26
CA TYR A 67 7.25 4.16 -0.70
C TYR A 67 7.37 4.28 -2.23
N GLY A 68 8.23 5.20 -2.69
CA GLY A 68 8.51 5.40 -4.11
C GLY A 68 7.36 6.06 -4.89
N ALA A 69 6.41 6.69 -4.20
CA ALA A 69 5.47 7.63 -4.80
C ALA A 69 6.22 8.85 -5.33
N ASP A 70 5.85 9.29 -6.53
CA ASP A 70 6.35 10.53 -7.10
C ASP A 70 5.50 11.67 -6.48
N ASP A 71 6.15 12.68 -5.90
CA ASP A 71 5.54 13.92 -5.36
C ASP A 71 4.59 13.80 -4.14
N ASP A 72 4.94 12.99 -3.12
CA ASP A 72 4.23 12.95 -1.81
C ASP A 72 2.72 12.63 -1.92
N ALA A 73 2.31 11.88 -2.95
CA ALA A 73 0.90 11.53 -3.13
C ALA A 73 0.40 10.57 -2.02
N ASP A 74 -0.52 11.06 -1.20
CA ASP A 74 -1.18 10.29 -0.13
C ASP A 74 -1.94 9.06 -0.66
N LEU A 75 -1.99 7.99 0.14
CA LEU A 75 -2.74 6.76 -0.18
C LEU A 75 -4.19 7.02 -0.58
N LYS A 76 -4.88 7.96 0.07
CA LYS A 76 -6.27 8.32 -0.25
C LYS A 76 -6.44 8.82 -1.69
N ILE A 77 -5.44 9.57 -2.20
CA ILE A 77 -5.45 10.13 -3.55
C ILE A 77 -5.22 9.01 -4.55
N LEU A 78 -4.19 8.19 -4.32
CA LEU A 78 -3.82 7.07 -5.18
C LEU A 78 -4.94 6.02 -5.30
N ILE A 79 -5.63 5.73 -4.19
CA ILE A 79 -6.78 4.82 -4.17
C ILE A 79 -7.98 5.43 -4.91
N ALA A 80 -8.24 6.73 -4.74
CA ALA A 80 -9.32 7.44 -5.43
C ALA A 80 -9.09 7.47 -6.96
N GLU A 81 -7.87 7.74 -7.41
CA GLU A 81 -7.49 7.68 -8.83
C GLU A 81 -7.69 6.29 -9.41
N GLN A 82 -7.32 5.25 -8.66
CA GLN A 82 -7.45 3.86 -9.10
C GLN A 82 -8.89 3.37 -9.19
N THR A 83 -9.78 3.88 -8.32
CA THR A 83 -11.21 3.48 -8.27
C THR A 83 -12.11 4.33 -9.17
N GLY A 84 -11.56 5.30 -9.89
CA GLY A 84 -12.33 6.20 -10.75
C GLY A 84 -13.08 7.30 -9.98
N GLY A 85 -12.64 7.60 -8.74
CA GLY A 85 -13.11 8.70 -7.91
C GLY A 85 -12.65 10.08 -8.43
N PRO A 86 -12.98 11.20 -7.74
CA PRO A 86 -13.10 12.55 -8.32
C PRO A 86 -11.84 13.15 -8.95
N ALA A 87 -10.68 12.50 -8.84
CA ALA A 87 -9.52 12.75 -9.71
C ALA A 87 -9.72 12.29 -11.17
N GLY A 88 -10.91 11.77 -11.50
CA GLY A 88 -11.41 11.60 -12.87
C GLY A 88 -11.74 12.91 -13.59
N THR A 89 -11.51 14.09 -13.00
CA THR A 89 -11.23 15.29 -13.80
C THR A 89 -9.79 15.22 -14.28
N LEU A 90 -9.53 14.28 -15.20
CA LEU A 90 -8.63 14.59 -16.31
C LEU A 90 -9.10 15.93 -16.84
N ASP A 91 -8.21 16.90 -16.77
CA ASP A 91 -8.34 18.20 -17.38
C ASP A 91 -8.68 17.99 -18.87
N THR A 92 -9.97 17.92 -19.21
CA THR A 92 -10.46 17.89 -20.59
C THR A 92 -10.65 19.31 -21.13
N HIS A 93 -10.04 20.32 -20.50
CA HIS A 93 -9.82 21.62 -21.13
C HIS A 93 -8.73 21.56 -22.21
N THR A 94 -8.93 20.78 -23.29
CA THR A 94 -8.23 21.09 -24.56
C THR A 94 -8.90 20.60 -25.84
N ILE A 95 -10.12 20.05 -25.84
CA ILE A 95 -10.77 19.67 -27.11
C ILE A 95 -12.28 19.94 -27.10
N ASP A 96 -12.68 21.22 -27.05
CA ASP A 96 -13.79 21.75 -27.88
C ASP A 96 -13.95 23.29 -27.78
N MET A 97 -12.85 24.03 -27.98
CA MET A 97 -12.92 25.49 -28.19
C MET A 97 -13.00 25.88 -29.68
N PHE A 98 -13.08 24.92 -30.61
CA PHE A 98 -13.07 25.19 -32.05
C PHE A 98 -13.97 24.22 -32.85
N LYS A 99 -15.28 24.29 -32.63
CA LYS A 99 -16.25 24.07 -33.72
C LYS A 99 -17.27 25.20 -33.73
N GLU A 100 -16.79 26.28 -34.32
CA GLU A 100 -17.50 27.24 -35.17
C GLU A 100 -19.02 27.31 -35.00
N GLN A 101 -19.44 28.38 -34.33
CA GLN A 101 -20.61 29.13 -34.75
C GLN A 101 -20.49 29.44 -36.25
N VAL A 102 -21.28 28.76 -37.09
CA VAL A 102 -21.88 29.41 -38.26
C VAL A 102 -23.35 29.00 -38.33
N ALA A 103 -24.18 29.87 -37.80
CA ALA A 103 -25.59 29.93 -38.11
C ALA A 103 -25.78 30.48 -39.53
N ALA A 104 -26.60 29.80 -40.33
CA ALA A 104 -27.53 30.39 -41.31
C ALA A 104 -28.48 29.29 -41.81
#